data_AF-A0A3D1LCX1-F1
#
_entry.id   AF-A0A3D1LCX1-F1
#
_cell.length_a   1.000
_cell.length_b   1.000
_cell.length_c   1.000
_cell.angle_alpha   90.00
_cell.angle_beta   90.00
_cell.angle_gamma   90.00
#
_symmetry.space_group_name_H-M   'P 1'
#
loop_
_entity.id
_entity.type
_entity.pdbx_description
1 polymer ?
#
loop_
_entity_poly.entity_id
_entity_poly.type
_entity_poly.pdbx_seq_one_letter_code
_entity_poly.pdbx_strand_id
1 'polypeptide(L)'
;MIYTAEVQHMCPVAKGAYHGPAPIPEEGKWVQAKEIKDISGFTHGVGWCAPQQGACKLSLNIKDGVIEEALVETIGCSGMTHS
;
A
#
# COMPACT_ATOMS: atom_id res chain seq x y z
N MET A 1 33.92 13.14 21.29
CA MET A 1 33.76 14.15 20.21
C MET A 1 33.32 15.45 20.88
N ILE A 2 34.07 16.54 20.73
CA ILE A 2 33.67 17.86 21.27
C ILE A 2 33.01 18.61 20.13
N TYR A 3 31.71 18.88 20.23
CA TYR A 3 30.96 19.66 19.24
C TYR A 3 31.18 21.16 19.43
N THR A 4 31.08 21.93 18.35
CA THR A 4 31.18 23.40 18.40
C THR A 4 30.00 23.99 19.18
N ALA A 5 30.16 25.18 19.76
CA ALA A 5 29.10 25.86 20.51
C ALA A 5 27.83 26.06 19.65
N GLU A 6 28.00 26.37 18.37
CA GLU A 6 26.89 26.48 17.42
C GLU A 6 26.07 25.17 17.33
N VAL A 7 26.75 24.03 17.17
CA VAL A 7 26.10 22.70 17.12
C VAL A 7 25.44 22.34 18.46
N GLN A 8 26.01 22.77 19.60
CA GLN A 8 25.39 22.56 20.92
C GLN A 8 24.10 23.38 21.11
N HIS A 9 23.97 24.52 20.44
CA HIS A 9 22.80 25.40 20.53
C HIS A 9 21.79 25.18 19.38
N MET A 10 22.10 24.32 18.42
CA MET A 10 21.12 23.90 17.41
C MET A 10 19.98 23.12 18.07
N CYS A 11 18.74 23.43 17.70
CA CYS A 11 17.58 22.65 18.11
C CYS A 11 17.61 21.29 17.38
N PRO A 12 17.68 20.15 18.10
CA PRO A 12 17.67 18.85 17.47
C PRO A 12 16.32 18.63 16.78
N VAL A 13 16.30 18.48 15.46
CA VAL A 13 15.12 17.98 14.77
C VAL A 13 15.07 16.48 15.01
N ALA A 14 14.18 16.03 15.89
CA ALA A 14 13.99 14.61 16.18
C ALA A 14 13.73 13.86 14.85
N LYS A 15 14.47 12.78 14.62
CA LYS A 15 14.40 11.99 13.39
C LYS A 15 13.06 11.24 13.32
N GLY A 16 12.05 11.85 12.73
CA GLY A 16 10.79 11.22 12.30
C GLY A 16 9.98 10.52 13.41
N ALA A 17 8.85 9.93 13.01
CA ALA A 17 8.00 9.18 13.94
C ALA A 17 8.74 7.94 14.47
N TYR A 18 8.91 7.85 15.79
CA TYR A 18 9.55 6.71 16.48
C TYR A 18 8.63 5.48 16.63
N HIS A 19 7.47 5.47 15.96
CA HIS A 19 6.37 4.55 16.26
C HIS A 19 6.20 3.42 15.22
N GLY A 20 7.13 3.31 14.27
CA GLY A 20 7.02 2.36 13.16
C GLY A 20 5.93 2.74 12.16
N PRO A 21 5.56 1.83 11.23
CA PRO A 21 4.46 2.06 10.31
C PRO A 21 3.12 2.13 11.06
N ALA A 22 2.19 2.92 10.53
CA ALA A 22 0.84 2.96 11.07
C ALA A 22 0.23 1.54 10.96
N PRO A 23 -0.38 1.01 12.04
CA PRO A 23 -1.03 -0.29 11.97
C PRO A 23 -2.21 -0.23 11.01
N ILE A 24 -2.37 -1.26 10.19
CA ILE A 24 -3.50 -1.44 9.27
C ILE A 24 -4.42 -2.55 9.78
N PRO A 25 -5.74 -2.42 9.59
CA PRO A 25 -6.67 -3.48 9.92
C PRO A 25 -6.68 -4.53 8.81
N GLU A 26 -6.38 -5.78 9.16
CA GLU A 26 -6.47 -6.92 8.26
C GLU A 26 -6.81 -8.19 9.03
N GLU A 27 -7.64 -9.07 8.45
CA GLU A 27 -7.97 -10.39 9.01
C GLU A 27 -8.35 -10.38 10.52
N GLY A 28 -9.02 -9.31 10.97
CA GLY A 28 -9.43 -9.14 12.37
C GLY A 28 -8.31 -8.71 13.34
N LYS A 29 -7.16 -8.26 12.84
CA LYS A 29 -6.01 -7.80 13.62
C LYS A 29 -5.55 -6.41 13.16
N TRP A 30 -4.83 -5.72 14.04
CA TRP A 30 -4.08 -4.52 13.71
C TRP A 30 -2.61 -4.91 13.50
N VAL A 31 -2.15 -4.84 12.26
CA VAL A 31 -0.81 -5.30 11.87
C VAL A 31 0.03 -4.10 11.48
N GLN A 32 1.22 -3.96 12.09
CA GLN A 32 2.23 -3.01 11.65
C GLN A 32 3.07 -3.65 10.54
N ALA A 33 2.57 -3.58 9.31
CA ALA A 33 3.23 -4.20 8.17
C ALA A 33 4.58 -3.54 7.86
N LYS A 34 5.65 -4.34 7.87
CA LYS A 34 7.02 -3.92 7.53
C LYS A 34 7.58 -4.69 6.35
N GLU A 35 7.11 -5.92 6.16
CA GLU A 35 7.49 -6.83 5.08
C GLU A 35 6.27 -7.24 4.25
N ILE A 36 6.49 -7.71 3.03
CA ILE A 36 5.39 -8.13 2.12
C ILE A 36 4.55 -9.25 2.76
N LYS A 37 5.20 -10.18 3.47
CA LYS A 37 4.54 -11.30 4.15
C LYS A 37 3.61 -10.88 5.29
N ASP A 38 3.76 -9.65 5.78
CA ASP A 38 2.88 -9.11 6.82
C ASP A 38 1.53 -8.66 6.26
N ILE A 39 1.28 -8.81 4.95
CA ILE A 39 0.05 -8.37 4.30
C ILE A 39 -0.87 -9.56 4.08
N SER A 40 -2.07 -9.49 4.63
CA SER A 40 -3.16 -10.41 4.33
C SER A 40 -4.47 -9.63 4.21
N GLY A 41 -5.37 -10.05 3.32
CA GLY A 41 -6.70 -9.47 3.26
C GLY A 41 -7.32 -9.47 1.88
N PHE A 42 -8.58 -9.04 1.87
CA PHE A 42 -9.35 -8.84 0.65
C PHE A 42 -9.37 -7.35 0.30
N THR A 43 -8.92 -7.00 -0.90
CA THR A 43 -8.92 -5.62 -1.40
C THR A 43 -9.43 -5.57 -2.83
N HIS A 44 -10.00 -4.44 -3.22
CA HIS A 44 -10.40 -4.20 -4.59
C HIS A 44 -10.15 -2.75 -5.00
N GLY A 45 -9.87 -2.55 -6.27
CA GLY A 45 -9.66 -1.23 -6.85
C GLY A 45 -10.26 -1.15 -8.25
N VAL A 46 -10.76 0.03 -8.61
CA VAL A 46 -11.28 0.31 -9.96
C VAL A 46 -10.36 1.32 -10.63
N GLY A 47 -9.78 0.93 -11.75
CA GLY A 47 -9.07 1.83 -12.67
C GLY A 47 -9.90 2.06 -13.92
N TRP A 48 -9.76 3.23 -14.55
CA TRP A 48 -10.39 3.54 -15.83
C TRP A 48 -9.35 3.94 -16.87
N CYS A 49 -9.64 3.68 -18.15
CA CYS A 49 -8.82 4.22 -19.22
C CYS A 49 -9.09 5.73 -19.39
N ALA A 50 -8.21 6.48 -20.04
CA ALA A 50 -8.56 7.79 -20.59
C ALA A 50 -9.18 7.56 -21.99
N PRO A 51 -10.32 8.18 -22.37
CA PRO A 51 -11.09 9.24 -21.71
C PRO A 51 -12.31 8.71 -20.91
N GLN A 52 -12.08 7.78 -19.97
CA GLN A 52 -13.09 7.13 -19.11
C GLN A 52 -14.13 6.30 -19.86
N GLN A 53 -13.76 5.76 -21.04
CA GLN A 53 -14.64 4.93 -21.87
C GLN A 53 -14.69 3.45 -21.44
N GLY A 54 -13.91 3.08 -20.44
CA GLY A 54 -13.88 1.74 -19.88
C GLY A 54 -13.32 1.74 -18.46
N ALA A 55 -13.62 0.67 -17.73
CA ALA A 55 -13.17 0.45 -16.37
C ALA A 55 -12.72 -1.01 -16.18
N CYS A 56 -11.73 -1.19 -15.31
CA CYS A 56 -11.25 -2.48 -14.84
C CYS A 56 -11.30 -2.48 -13.32
N LYS A 57 -12.04 -3.42 -12.74
CA LYS A 57 -12.01 -3.70 -11.31
C LYS A 57 -11.12 -4.92 -11.08
N LEU A 58 -10.10 -4.74 -10.25
CA LEU A 58 -9.26 -5.81 -9.76
C LEU A 58 -9.65 -6.09 -8.31
N SER A 59 -10.03 -7.33 -8.01
CA SER A 59 -10.23 -7.81 -6.65
C SER A 59 -9.17 -8.85 -6.32
N LEU A 60 -8.51 -8.71 -5.18
CA LEU A 60 -7.41 -9.58 -4.73
C LEU A 60 -7.72 -10.16 -3.35
N ASN A 61 -7.49 -11.45 -3.19
CA ASN A 61 -7.37 -12.12 -1.90
C ASN A 61 -5.89 -12.45 -1.66
N ILE A 62 -5.33 -11.86 -0.60
CA ILE A 62 -3.90 -11.94 -0.28
C ILE A 62 -3.74 -12.68 1.04
N LYS A 63 -2.80 -13.65 1.10
CA LYS A 63 -2.38 -14.33 2.33
C LYS A 63 -0.86 -14.37 2.41
N ASP A 64 -0.32 -13.96 3.54
CA ASP A 64 1.12 -13.92 3.82
C ASP A 64 1.95 -13.29 2.68
N GLY A 65 1.42 -12.20 2.09
CA GLY A 65 2.03 -11.49 0.98
C GLY A 65 1.89 -12.14 -0.40
N VAL A 66 1.15 -13.24 -0.51
CA VAL A 66 0.88 -13.96 -1.76
C VAL A 66 -0.55 -13.71 -2.21
N ILE A 67 -0.74 -13.43 -3.50
CA ILE A 67 -2.08 -13.37 -4.11
C ILE A 67 -2.56 -14.80 -4.31
N GLU A 68 -3.53 -15.24 -3.51
CA GLU A 68 -4.14 -16.57 -3.64
C GLU A 68 -5.26 -16.58 -4.67
N GLU A 69 -5.98 -15.46 -4.81
CA GLU A 69 -7.06 -15.31 -5.77
C GLU A 69 -7.06 -13.89 -6.35
N ALA A 70 -7.32 -13.80 -7.66
CA ALA A 70 -7.50 -12.54 -8.36
C ALA A 70 -8.70 -12.63 -9.30
N LEU A 71 -9.60 -11.65 -9.21
CA LEU A 71 -10.71 -11.48 -10.14
C LEU A 71 -10.53 -10.17 -10.90
N VAL A 72 -10.59 -10.26 -12.23
CA VAL A 72 -10.51 -9.12 -13.14
C VAL A 72 -11.86 -8.95 -13.82
N GLU A 73 -12.52 -7.82 -13.57
CA GLU A 73 -13.81 -7.48 -14.15
C GLU A 73 -13.63 -6.24 -15.03
N THR A 74 -13.89 -6.35 -16.33
CA THR A 74 -13.64 -5.27 -17.29
C THR A 74 -14.89 -4.90 -18.06
N ILE A 75 -15.02 -3.61 -18.34
CA ILE A 75 -15.94 -3.04 -19.32
C ILE A 75 -15.17 -2.05 -20.19
N GLY A 76 -15.28 -2.16 -21.51
CA GLY A 76 -14.54 -1.26 -22.41
C GLY A 76 -14.46 -1.80 -23.83
N CYS A 77 -13.57 -1.20 -24.62
CA CYS A 77 -13.27 -1.68 -25.96
C CYS A 77 -12.61 -3.06 -25.92
N SER A 78 -12.55 -3.73 -27.08
CA SER A 78 -11.89 -5.03 -27.21
C SER A 78 -10.43 -5.02 -26.74
N GLY A 79 -9.72 -3.89 -26.85
CA GLY A 79 -8.36 -3.77 -26.31
C GLY A 79 -8.27 -3.90 -24.77
N MET A 80 -9.38 -3.72 -24.05
CA MET A 80 -9.44 -3.92 -22.60
C MET A 80 -10.05 -5.28 -22.20
N THR A 81 -10.93 -5.84 -23.03
CA THR A 81 -11.71 -7.05 -22.71
C THR A 81 -11.19 -8.31 -23.38
N HIS A 82 -10.37 -8.21 -24.43
CA HIS A 82 -9.60 -9.34 -24.95
C HIS A 82 -8.32 -9.50 -24.11
N SER A 83 -8.49 -10.17 -22.98
CA SER A 83 -7.44 -10.93 -22.30
C SER A 83 -7.05 -12.18 -23.09
#